data_AF-A0A4Y7U2E7-F1
#
_entry.id   AF-A0A4Y7U2E7-F1
#
_cell.length_a   1.000
_cell.length_b   1.000
_cell.length_c   1.000
_cell.angle_alpha   90.00
_cell.angle_beta   90.00
_cell.angle_gamma   90.00
#
_symmetry.space_group_name_H-M   'P 1'
#
loop_
_entity.id
_entity.type
_entity.pdbx_description
1 polymer ?
#
loop_
_entity_poly.entity_id
_entity_poly.type
_entity_poly.pdbx_seq_one_letter_code
_entity_poly.pdbx_strand_id
1 'polypeptide(L)'
;FYQLKKVIKDWELAYVLQSSVTGKVSFLQIWTANQTIISGDAFFAVIPTLEKGYIGKLKAPALNSGKIKIGQEVNIRLTNFPDSQYGMLNGKIKNISLTPDK
;
A
#
# COMPACT_ATOMS: atom_id res chain seq x y z
N PHE A 1 29.65 -8.67 26.27
CA PHE A 1 28.94 -7.72 25.38
C PHE A 1 27.96 -8.41 24.39
N TYR A 2 28.36 -9.50 23.72
CA TYR A 2 27.48 -10.19 22.75
C TYR A 2 26.20 -10.80 23.36
N GLN A 3 26.29 -11.43 24.53
CA GLN A 3 25.12 -11.98 25.22
C GLN A 3 24.07 -10.91 25.54
N LEU A 4 24.48 -9.75 26.06
CA LEU A 4 23.57 -8.65 26.36
C LEU A 4 22.85 -8.15 25.11
N LYS A 5 23.58 -7.94 24.01
CA LYS A 5 23.00 -7.55 22.72
C LYS A 5 21.98 -8.58 22.20
N LYS A 6 22.28 -9.87 22.38
CA LYS A 6 21.36 -10.94 21.99
C LYS A 6 20.07 -10.90 22.80
N VAL A 7 20.16 -10.82 24.13
CA VAL A 7 18.99 -10.79 25.01
C VAL A 7 18.10 -9.57 24.72
N ILE A 8 18.69 -8.41 24.44
CA ILE A 8 17.94 -7.22 24.04
C ILE A 8 17.19 -7.47 22.73
N LYS A 9 17.85 -8.03 21.72
CA LYS A 9 17.23 -8.29 20.42
C LYS A 9 16.12 -9.36 20.49
N ASP A 10 16.31 -10.38 21.33
CA ASP A 10 15.30 -11.41 21.56
C ASP A 10 14.06 -10.80 22.25
N TRP A 11 14.26 -9.86 23.19
CA TRP A 11 13.17 -9.10 23.81
C TRP A 11 12.47 -8.17 22.81
N GLU A 12 13.22 -7.45 21.97
CA GLU A 12 12.65 -6.60 20.93
C GLU A 12 11.76 -7.41 19.97
N LEU A 13 12.24 -8.57 19.52
CA LEU A 13 11.48 -9.44 18.62
C LEU A 13 10.17 -9.96 19.25
N ALA A 14 10.17 -10.20 20.57
CA ALA A 14 9.02 -10.75 21.29
C ALA A 14 7.97 -9.70 21.68
N TYR A 15 8.39 -8.46 21.98
CA TYR A 15 7.53 -7.46 22.63
C TYR A 15 7.41 -6.12 21.89
N VAL A 16 8.26 -5.83 20.92
CA VAL A 16 8.19 -4.57 20.15
C VAL A 16 7.38 -4.79 18.88
N LEU A 17 6.28 -4.05 18.76
CA LEU A 17 5.50 -3.98 17.52
C LEU A 17 6.17 -3.00 16.56
N GLN A 18 6.96 -3.52 15.62
CA GLN A 18 7.66 -2.72 14.62
C GLN A 18 7.08 -2.96 13.21
N SER A 19 6.89 -1.88 12.46
CA SER A 19 6.53 -1.95 11.04
C SER A 19 7.75 -2.25 10.17
N SER A 20 7.57 -3.11 9.16
CA SER A 20 8.57 -3.35 8.12
C SER A 20 8.67 -2.22 7.09
N VAL A 21 7.74 -1.26 7.12
CA VAL A 21 7.65 -0.16 6.17
C VAL A 21 7.52 1.19 6.87
N THR A 22 8.13 2.22 6.30
CA THR A 22 7.95 3.61 6.73
C THR A 22 6.56 4.10 6.34
N GLY A 23 5.85 4.73 7.27
CA GLY A 23 4.49 5.16 7.05
C GLY A 23 3.90 5.99 8.18
N LYS A 24 2.65 6.38 8.02
CA LYS A 24 1.82 6.95 9.09
C LYS A 24 1.12 5.83 9.85
N VAL A 25 1.20 5.88 11.17
CA VAL A 25 0.48 4.93 12.04
C VAL A 25 -0.95 5.44 12.23
N SER A 26 -1.92 4.56 12.00
CA SER A 26 -3.33 4.78 12.28
C SER A 26 -3.79 3.75 13.31
N PHE A 27 -4.22 4.24 14.47
CA PHE A 27 -4.77 3.38 15.52
C PHE A 27 -6.24 3.12 15.24
N LEU A 28 -6.65 1.86 15.31
CA LEU A 28 -8.03 1.46 15.03
C LEU A 28 -8.98 1.75 16.20
N GLN A 29 -8.42 1.97 17.39
CA GLN A 29 -9.14 2.28 18.63
C GLN A 29 -8.37 3.28 19.49
N ILE A 30 -9.05 3.89 20.46
CA ILE A 30 -8.43 4.77 21.45
C ILE A 30 -7.67 3.92 22.46
N TRP A 31 -6.42 4.27 22.73
CA TRP A 31 -5.54 3.52 23.62
C TRP A 31 -5.23 4.26 24.90
N THR A 32 -5.12 3.50 26.00
CA THR A 32 -4.62 3.97 27.29
C THR A 32 -3.45 3.10 27.74
N ALA A 33 -2.59 3.66 28.60
CA ALA A 33 -1.50 2.89 29.19
C ALA A 33 -2.05 1.71 30.00
N ASN A 34 -1.31 0.59 30.00
CA ASN A 34 -1.63 -0.65 30.73
C ASN A 34 -2.86 -1.43 30.20
N GLN A 35 -3.30 -1.18 28.97
CA GLN A 35 -4.33 -2.00 28.33
C GLN A 35 -3.76 -3.36 27.90
N THR A 36 -4.52 -4.44 28.11
CA THR A 36 -4.15 -5.79 27.67
C THR A 36 -4.41 -5.95 26.17
N ILE A 37 -3.46 -6.56 25.47
CA ILE A 37 -3.56 -6.88 24.04
C ILE A 37 -3.53 -8.38 23.83
N ILE A 38 -4.31 -8.85 22.86
CA ILE A 38 -4.37 -10.26 22.48
C ILE A 38 -3.62 -10.44 21.16
N SER A 39 -2.81 -11.50 21.07
CA SER A 39 -2.12 -11.84 19.83
C SER A 39 -3.13 -12.15 18.73
N GLY A 40 -2.93 -11.57 17.55
CA GLY A 40 -3.82 -11.71 16.40
C GLY A 40 -4.80 -10.55 16.21
N ASP A 41 -5.01 -9.71 17.23
CA ASP A 41 -5.85 -8.53 17.08
C ASP A 41 -5.13 -7.42 16.29
N ALA A 42 -5.86 -6.80 15.36
CA ALA A 42 -5.38 -5.65 14.62
C ALA A 42 -5.34 -4.43 15.55
N PHE A 43 -4.13 -4.07 16.01
CA PHE A 43 -3.94 -2.95 16.94
C PHE A 43 -3.79 -1.60 16.22
N PHE A 44 -2.94 -1.57 15.20
CA PHE A 44 -2.68 -0.39 14.37
C PHE A 44 -2.46 -0.82 12.92
N ALA A 45 -2.78 0.08 12.01
CA ALA A 45 -2.42 -0.03 10.61
C ALA A 45 -1.29 0.96 10.31
N VAL A 46 -0.28 0.52 9.56
CA VAL A 46 0.72 1.43 9.01
C VAL A 46 0.37 1.70 7.57
N ILE A 47 0.06 2.97 7.30
CA ILE A 47 -0.21 3.48 5.96
C ILE A 47 1.14 3.87 5.38
N PRO A 48 1.70 3.12 4.42
CA PRO A 48 3.02 3.41 3.89
C PRO A 48 3.08 4.82 3.32
N THR A 49 4.17 5.54 3.57
CA THR A 49 4.40 6.82 2.89
C THR A 49 4.74 6.49 1.44
N LEU A 50 3.78 6.66 0.53
CA LEU A 50 3.96 6.39 -0.89
C LEU A 50 4.86 7.47 -1.53
N GLU A 51 6.17 7.28 -1.49
CA GLU A 51 7.12 8.17 -2.19
C GLU A 51 7.03 8.05 -3.73
N LYS A 52 6.52 6.92 -4.23
CA LYS A 52 6.52 6.58 -5.67
C LYS A 52 5.18 6.80 -6.37
N GLY A 53 4.25 7.50 -5.72
CA GLY A 53 2.91 7.77 -6.26
C GLY A 53 1.99 6.54 -6.31
N TYR A 54 0.84 6.71 -6.95
CA TYR A 54 -0.18 5.65 -7.07
C TYR A 54 0.02 4.82 -8.34
N ILE A 55 -0.25 3.51 -8.26
CA ILE A 55 -0.27 2.60 -9.41
C ILE A 55 -1.70 2.15 -9.66
N GLY A 56 -2.28 2.56 -10.78
CA GLY A 56 -3.55 2.04 -11.26
C GLY A 56 -3.39 0.66 -11.88
N LYS A 57 -4.31 -0.26 -11.57
CA LYS A 57 -4.44 -1.56 -12.25
C LYS A 57 -5.77 -1.58 -12.97
N LEU A 58 -5.77 -2.03 -14.22
CA LEU A 58 -6.97 -2.14 -15.04
C LEU A 58 -6.98 -3.47 -15.79
N LYS A 59 -8.16 -4.07 -15.92
CA LYS A 59 -8.37 -5.26 -16.74
C LYS A 59 -8.83 -4.81 -18.13
N ALA A 60 -7.98 -5.02 -19.13
CA ALA A 60 -8.33 -4.71 -20.51
C ALA A 60 -9.22 -5.84 -21.08
N PRO A 61 -10.30 -5.52 -21.80
CA PRO A 61 -11.07 -6.53 -22.51
C PRO A 61 -10.21 -7.20 -23.59
N ALA A 62 -10.45 -8.48 -23.88
CA ALA A 62 -9.70 -9.21 -24.91
C ALA A 62 -9.79 -8.54 -26.29
N LEU A 63 -10.96 -7.96 -26.58
CA LEU A 63 -11.17 -7.22 -27.81
C LEU A 63 -10.30 -5.95 -27.83
N ASN A 64 -9.46 -5.81 -28.86
CA ASN A 64 -8.55 -4.69 -29.08
C ASN A 64 -7.41 -4.51 -28.04
N SER A 65 -7.19 -5.44 -27.09
CA SER A 65 -6.09 -5.34 -26.11
C SER A 65 -4.70 -5.25 -26.76
N GLY A 66 -4.52 -5.89 -27.92
CA GLY A 66 -3.26 -5.84 -28.69
C GLY A 66 -2.89 -4.44 -29.21
N LYS A 67 -3.80 -3.46 -29.15
CA LYS A 67 -3.50 -2.06 -29.49
C LYS A 67 -2.84 -1.30 -28.34
N ILE A 68 -2.93 -1.81 -27.11
CA ILE A 68 -2.38 -1.18 -25.91
C ILE A 68 -0.87 -1.38 -25.90
N LYS A 69 -0.12 -0.30 -25.69
CA LYS A 69 1.35 -0.33 -25.69
C LYS A 69 1.92 0.23 -24.39
N ILE A 70 3.04 -0.33 -23.95
CA ILE A 70 3.85 0.25 -22.87
C ILE A 70 4.28 1.65 -23.31
N GLY A 71 4.15 2.61 -22.40
CA GLY A 71 4.47 4.01 -22.63
C GLY A 71 3.32 4.87 -23.18
N GLN A 72 2.17 4.27 -23.48
CA GLN A 72 1.00 5.03 -23.94
C GLN A 72 0.46 5.91 -22.80
N GLU A 73 0.10 7.15 -23.13
CA GLU A 73 -0.59 8.07 -22.23
C GLU A 73 -2.05 7.68 -22.07
N VAL A 74 -2.55 7.77 -20.84
CA VAL A 74 -3.92 7.43 -20.49
C VAL A 74 -4.54 8.50 -19.60
N ASN A 75 -5.82 8.68 -19.80
CA ASN A 75 -6.69 9.59 -19.07
C ASN A 75 -7.45 8.81 -18.01
N ILE A 76 -7.34 9.23 -16.75
CA ILE A 76 -7.90 8.55 -15.58
C ILE A 76 -8.97 9.46 -14.97
N ARG A 77 -10.23 9.00 -15.03
CA ARG A 77 -11.36 9.64 -14.35
C ARG A 77 -11.60 8.96 -13.01
N LEU A 78 -11.75 9.78 -11.98
CA LEU A 78 -12.07 9.30 -10.63
C LEU A 78 -13.59 9.34 -10.43
N THR A 79 -14.15 8.25 -9.89
CA THR A 79 -15.56 8.21 -9.50
C THR A 79 -15.82 9.23 -8.39
N ASN A 80 -16.93 9.96 -8.47
CA ASN A 80 -17.30 11.03 -7.53
C ASN A 80 -16.32 12.21 -7.48
N PHE A 81 -15.54 12.44 -8.54
CA PHE A 81 -14.64 13.58 -8.66
C PHE A 81 -14.74 14.16 -10.09
N PRO A 82 -15.71 15.06 -10.35
CA PRO A 82 -16.02 15.54 -11.70
C PRO A 82 -14.83 16.24 -12.38
N ASP A 83 -14.50 15.81 -13.59
CA ASP A 83 -13.37 16.35 -14.36
C ASP A 83 -13.60 17.79 -14.82
N SER A 84 -14.86 18.23 -14.93
CA SER A 84 -15.21 19.61 -15.22
C SER A 84 -14.79 20.61 -14.12
N GLN A 85 -14.70 20.16 -12.87
CA GLN A 85 -14.40 21.02 -11.71
C GLN A 85 -12.95 20.89 -11.26
N TYR A 86 -12.42 19.66 -11.30
CA TYR A 86 -11.13 19.35 -10.70
C TYR A 86 -10.09 18.80 -11.70
N GLY A 87 -10.48 18.68 -12.97
CA GLY A 87 -9.62 18.15 -14.03
C GLY A 87 -9.52 16.63 -14.02
N MET A 88 -8.61 16.12 -14.85
CA MET A 88 -8.41 14.70 -15.09
C MET A 88 -6.99 14.30 -14.72
N LEU A 89 -6.82 13.09 -14.19
CA LEU A 89 -5.51 12.55 -13.90
C LEU A 89 -4.93 11.92 -15.17
N ASN A 90 -3.65 12.17 -15.42
CA ASN A 90 -2.93 11.58 -16.54
C ASN A 90 -1.97 10.50 -16.02
N GLY A 91 -1.85 9.40 -16.76
CA GLY A 91 -0.98 8.29 -16.45
C GLY A 91 -0.25 7.78 -17.68
N LYS A 92 0.69 6.86 -17.45
CA LYS A 92 1.44 6.19 -18.52
C LYS A 92 1.45 4.69 -18.27
N ILE A 93 1.17 3.89 -19.30
CA ILE A 93 1.18 2.43 -19.17
C ILE A 93 2.61 1.96 -18.90
N LYS A 94 2.83 1.44 -17.69
CA LYS A 94 4.16 0.96 -17.27
C LYS A 94 4.41 -0.50 -17.62
N ASN A 95 3.38 -1.34 -17.54
CA ASN A 95 3.49 -2.78 -17.80
C ASN A 95 2.16 -3.37 -18.29
N ILE A 96 2.22 -4.45 -19.05
CA ILE A 96 1.08 -5.26 -19.51
C ILE A 96 1.36 -6.71 -19.11
N SER A 97 0.41 -7.36 -18.44
CA SER A 97 0.56 -8.77 -18.05
C SER A 97 0.60 -9.65 -19.29
N LEU A 98 1.60 -10.55 -19.37
CA LEU A 98 1.73 -11.53 -20.44
C LEU A 98 0.77 -12.71 -20.28
N THR A 99 0.28 -12.94 -19.06
CA THR A 99 -0.68 -14.00 -18.75
C THR A 99 -2.05 -13.39 -18.50
N PRO A 100 -3.11 -13.90 -19.15
CA PRO A 100 -4.48 -13.54 -18.83
C PRO A 100 -4.78 -13.87 -17.36
N ASP A 101 -5.64 -13.05 -16.77
CA ASP A 101 -6.25 -13.33 -15.48
C ASP A 101 -7.15 -14.58 -15.61
N LYS A 102 -7.19 -15.43 -14.59
CA LYS A 102 -7.94 -16.69 -14.61
C LYS A 102 -9.44 -16.49 -14.72
#